data_AF-A0A7V1SQS1-F1
#
_entry.id   AF-A0A7V1SQS1-F1
#
_cell.length_a   1.000
_cell.length_b   1.000
_cell.length_c   1.000
_cell.angle_alpha   90.00
_cell.angle_beta   90.00
_cell.angle_gamma   90.00
#
_symmetry.space_group_name_H-M   'P 1'
#
loop_
_entity.id
_entity.type
_entity.pdbx_description
1 polymer ?
#
loop_
_entity_poly.entity_id
_entity_poly.type
_entity_poly.pdbx_seq_one_letter_code
_entity_poly.pdbx_strand_id
1 'polypeptide(L)'
;MKYIITLTLLLTVFFANAQSAVQAVTSSKGVLTFDKLVKKPQLTVDVGDTVTLCKFVPKSNTWSVKYKGLPGFLNDSVLVQSDKMVLFKNIFINRDYKKAMIKKYGAYYGPYVATGTIIEGMTKSMFCEFMNKPDDINRTVGSWGVHEQWVYNTTISGKTEYYYFENGKLTSWQD
;
A
#
# COMPACT_ATOMS: atom_id res chain seq x y z
N MET A 1 -14.89 46.05 -33.15
CA MET A 1 -14.56 44.62 -33.38
C MET A 1 -13.13 44.40 -32.94
N LYS A 2 -12.73 43.48 -32.06
CA LYS A 2 -13.37 42.41 -31.29
C LYS A 2 -12.45 42.21 -30.06
N TYR A 3 -13.07 42.02 -28.90
CA TYR A 3 -12.44 41.80 -27.61
C TYR A 3 -11.53 40.55 -27.64
N ILE A 4 -10.27 40.68 -27.23
CA ILE A 4 -9.46 39.52 -26.82
C ILE A 4 -9.69 39.35 -25.32
N ILE A 5 -10.58 38.41 -25.02
CA ILE A 5 -10.90 37.96 -23.67
C ILE A 5 -9.74 37.07 -23.21
N THR A 6 -8.90 37.59 -22.33
CA THR A 6 -7.93 36.76 -21.61
C THR A 6 -8.69 36.03 -20.50
N LEU A 7 -9.14 34.81 -20.80
CA LEU A 7 -9.79 33.93 -19.84
C LEU A 7 -8.70 33.27 -18.97
N THR A 8 -8.25 33.96 -17.92
CA THR A 8 -7.48 33.33 -16.85
C THR A 8 -8.43 32.48 -16.02
N LEU A 9 -8.52 31.20 -16.38
CA LEU A 9 -9.18 30.18 -15.57
C LEU A 9 -8.34 29.96 -14.31
N LEU A 10 -8.55 30.78 -13.28
CA LEU A 10 -7.99 30.57 -11.96
C LEU A 10 -8.74 29.39 -11.33
N LEU A 11 -8.20 28.18 -11.54
CA LEU A 11 -8.67 26.95 -10.93
C LEU A 11 -8.44 27.05 -9.41
N THR A 12 -9.45 27.55 -8.69
CA THR A 12 -9.46 27.51 -7.24
C THR A 12 -9.58 26.05 -6.81
N VAL A 13 -8.46 25.45 -6.44
CA VAL A 13 -8.43 24.15 -5.77
C VAL A 13 -9.05 24.34 -4.39
N PHE A 14 -10.36 24.10 -4.30
CA PHE A 14 -11.02 23.90 -3.02
C PHE A 14 -10.39 22.67 -2.37
N PHE A 15 -9.51 22.88 -1.38
CA PHE A 15 -9.18 21.86 -0.39
C PHE A 15 -10.38 21.64 0.52
N ALA A 16 -11.38 20.92 0.02
CA ALA A 16 -12.38 20.29 0.87
C ALA A 16 -11.82 18.93 1.31
N ASN A 17 -11.54 18.77 2.61
CA ASN A 17 -11.26 17.50 3.26
C ASN A 17 -12.49 16.57 3.27
N ALA A 18 -13.09 16.32 2.10
CA ALA A 18 -13.96 15.19 1.91
C ALA A 18 -13.05 14.02 1.55
N GLN A 19 -12.74 13.16 2.53
CA GLN A 19 -12.24 11.83 2.21
C GLN A 19 -13.20 11.24 1.17
N SER A 20 -12.74 11.17 -0.08
CA SER A 20 -13.58 10.95 -1.25
C SER A 20 -14.41 9.70 -1.00
N ALA A 21 -15.72 9.86 -0.81
CA ALA A 21 -16.59 8.74 -0.51
C ALA A 21 -16.58 7.79 -1.72
N VAL A 22 -15.86 6.68 -1.61
CA VAL A 22 -15.80 5.67 -2.67
C VAL A 22 -17.03 4.80 -2.51
N GLN A 23 -17.89 4.78 -3.51
CA GLN A 23 -18.99 3.82 -3.59
C GLN A 23 -18.49 2.51 -4.19
N ALA A 24 -18.99 1.39 -3.67
CA ALA A 24 -18.77 0.06 -4.19
C ALA A 24 -20.10 -0.67 -4.35
N VAL A 25 -20.16 -1.54 -5.36
CA VAL A 25 -21.32 -2.39 -5.62
C VAL A 25 -21.04 -3.77 -5.04
N THR A 26 -22.06 -4.41 -4.49
CA THR A 26 -21.97 -5.79 -3.99
C THR A 26 -22.07 -6.80 -5.13
N SER A 27 -21.15 -7.77 -5.13
CA SER A 27 -21.10 -8.87 -6.11
C SER A 27 -21.84 -10.12 -5.61
N SER A 28 -22.04 -10.25 -4.30
CA SER A 28 -22.73 -11.37 -3.66
C SER A 28 -23.64 -10.88 -2.53
N LYS A 29 -24.54 -11.75 -2.08
CA LYS A 29 -25.24 -11.53 -0.81
C LYS A 29 -24.24 -11.50 0.34
N GLY A 30 -24.46 -10.64 1.34
CA GLY A 30 -23.58 -10.50 2.49
C GLY A 30 -24.33 -10.04 3.74
N VAL A 31 -23.70 -10.21 4.90
CA VAL A 31 -24.23 -9.74 6.19
C VAL A 31 -23.44 -8.53 6.63
N LEU A 32 -24.14 -7.42 6.86
CA LEU A 32 -23.55 -6.23 7.47
C LEU A 32 -23.39 -6.46 8.97
N THR A 33 -22.16 -6.63 9.42
CA THR A 33 -21.86 -6.80 10.83
C THR A 33 -21.76 -5.43 11.49
N PHE A 34 -22.45 -5.22 12.60
CA PHE A 34 -22.34 -3.99 13.38
C PHE A 34 -21.28 -4.15 14.47
N ASP A 35 -20.72 -3.02 14.93
CA ASP A 35 -19.91 -3.03 16.15
C ASP A 35 -20.77 -3.50 17.34
N LYS A 36 -20.17 -4.22 18.28
CA LYS A 36 -20.84 -4.97 19.36
C LYS A 36 -21.80 -4.12 20.21
N LEU A 37 -21.62 -2.80 20.18
CA LEU A 37 -22.40 -1.82 20.93
C LEU A 37 -23.78 -1.52 20.29
N VAL A 38 -24.04 -1.98 19.07
CA VAL A 38 -25.27 -1.68 18.33
C VAL A 38 -26.15 -2.93 18.24
N LYS A 39 -27.16 -3.04 19.12
CA LYS A 39 -28.23 -4.04 18.98
C LYS A 39 -29.13 -3.66 17.79
N LYS A 40 -28.78 -4.11 16.59
CA LYS A 40 -29.61 -3.95 15.38
C LYS A 40 -29.95 -5.31 14.76
N PRO A 41 -31.08 -5.43 14.06
CA PRO A 41 -31.39 -6.63 13.29
C PRO A 41 -30.27 -6.90 12.29
N GLN A 42 -30.05 -8.18 12.00
CA GLN A 42 -29.11 -8.62 10.97
C GLN A 42 -29.49 -7.99 9.64
N LEU A 43 -28.71 -6.99 9.20
CA LEU A 43 -28.94 -6.33 7.93
C LEU A 43 -28.15 -7.06 6.86
N THR A 44 -28.80 -7.46 5.79
CA THR A 44 -28.15 -8.07 4.63
C THR A 44 -28.00 -7.04 3.52
N VAL A 45 -26.95 -7.23 2.73
CA VAL A 45 -26.81 -6.62 1.40
C VAL A 45 -27.09 -7.69 0.37
N ASP A 46 -27.81 -7.33 -0.69
CA ASP A 46 -28.08 -8.20 -1.83
C ASP A 46 -27.18 -7.81 -3.01
N VAL A 47 -27.14 -8.63 -4.06
CA VAL A 47 -26.32 -8.36 -5.25
C VAL A 47 -26.79 -7.07 -5.93
N GLY A 48 -25.85 -6.19 -6.29
CA GLY A 48 -26.16 -4.91 -6.95
C GLY A 48 -26.41 -3.74 -6.00
N ASP A 49 -26.48 -3.98 -4.68
CA ASP A 49 -26.54 -2.91 -3.69
C ASP A 49 -25.29 -2.03 -3.73
N THR A 50 -25.46 -0.75 -3.42
CA THR A 50 -24.36 0.21 -3.30
C THR A 50 -24.07 0.52 -1.84
N VAL A 51 -22.79 0.46 -1.47
CA VAL A 51 -22.27 0.83 -0.16
C VAL A 51 -21.23 1.94 -0.29
N THR A 52 -21.08 2.77 0.72
CA THR A 52 -20.00 3.75 0.80
C THR A 52 -18.85 3.17 1.62
N LEU A 53 -17.66 3.06 1.03
CA LEU A 53 -16.46 2.60 1.69
C LEU A 53 -15.88 3.69 2.60
N CYS A 54 -15.48 3.30 3.82
CA CYS A 54 -14.86 4.22 4.78
C CYS A 54 -13.41 3.83 5.08
N LYS A 55 -13.16 2.55 5.41
CA LYS A 55 -11.83 2.06 5.78
C LYS A 55 -11.69 0.58 5.47
N PHE A 56 -10.58 0.18 4.87
CA PHE A 56 -10.20 -1.23 4.76
C PHE A 56 -9.37 -1.67 5.97
N VAL A 57 -9.60 -2.89 6.46
CA VAL A 57 -8.85 -3.53 7.54
C VAL A 57 -8.18 -4.79 6.96
N PRO A 58 -6.89 -4.71 6.57
CA PRO A 58 -6.18 -5.82 5.93
C PRO A 58 -6.18 -7.10 6.76
N LYS A 59 -6.01 -6.98 8.08
CA LYS A 59 -5.89 -8.15 8.99
C LYS A 59 -7.12 -9.07 8.96
N SER A 60 -8.32 -8.51 8.84
CA SER A 60 -9.58 -9.26 8.80
C SER A 60 -10.18 -9.37 7.40
N ASN A 61 -9.54 -8.77 6.39
CA ASN A 61 -10.07 -8.64 5.03
C ASN A 61 -11.50 -8.06 5.00
N THR A 62 -11.73 -7.01 5.78
CA THR A 62 -13.06 -6.39 5.92
C THR A 62 -13.02 -4.89 5.64
N TRP A 63 -14.12 -4.38 5.09
CA TRP A 63 -14.40 -2.96 4.97
C TRP A 63 -15.29 -2.48 6.10
N SER A 64 -14.93 -1.35 6.70
CA SER A 64 -15.92 -0.48 7.33
C SER A 64 -16.63 0.31 6.23
N VAL A 65 -17.96 0.21 6.20
CA VAL A 65 -18.83 0.80 5.19
C VAL A 65 -19.98 1.57 5.83
N LYS A 66 -20.64 2.41 5.05
CA LYS A 66 -21.99 2.90 5.33
C LYS A 66 -22.96 2.33 4.28
N TYR A 67 -24.03 1.69 4.74
CA TYR A 67 -25.10 1.17 3.89
C TYR A 67 -26.45 1.66 4.43
N LYS A 68 -27.28 2.25 3.57
CA LYS A 68 -28.55 2.89 3.96
C LYS A 68 -28.41 3.83 5.17
N GLY A 69 -27.32 4.61 5.18
CA GLY A 69 -26.99 5.55 6.27
C GLY A 69 -26.43 4.91 7.55
N LEU A 70 -26.37 3.58 7.64
CA LEU A 70 -25.90 2.86 8.82
C LEU A 70 -24.44 2.42 8.65
N PRO A 71 -23.55 2.69 9.64
CA PRO A 71 -22.19 2.16 9.61
C PRO A 71 -22.19 0.67 9.94
N GLY A 72 -21.31 -0.09 9.29
CA GLY A 72 -21.10 -1.50 9.57
C GLY A 72 -19.86 -2.05 8.88
N PHE A 73 -19.71 -3.37 8.90
CA PHE A 73 -18.58 -4.08 8.32
C PHE A 73 -19.06 -5.11 7.29
N LEU A 74 -18.33 -5.21 6.19
CA LEU A 74 -18.52 -6.25 5.16
C LEU A 74 -17.19 -6.93 4.86
N ASN A 75 -17.24 -8.21 4.49
CA ASN A 75 -16.07 -8.88 3.92
C ASN A 75 -15.76 -8.28 2.55
N ASP A 76 -14.48 -8.14 2.24
CA ASP A 76 -13.99 -7.66 0.93
C ASP A 76 -14.53 -8.48 -0.24
N SER A 77 -14.73 -9.80 -0.06
CA SER A 77 -15.25 -10.69 -1.10
C SER A 77 -16.69 -10.41 -1.53
N VAL A 78 -17.45 -9.67 -0.71
CA VAL A 78 -18.84 -9.29 -1.00
C VAL A 78 -18.91 -8.13 -2.00
N LEU A 79 -17.78 -7.45 -2.25
CA LEU A 79 -17.71 -6.25 -3.09
C LEU A 79 -17.10 -6.56 -4.45
N VAL A 80 -17.61 -5.88 -5.47
CA VAL A 80 -16.99 -5.83 -6.81
C VAL A 80 -15.62 -5.15 -6.69
N GLN A 81 -14.58 -5.82 -7.20
CA GLN A 81 -13.20 -5.35 -7.19
C GLN A 81 -12.94 -4.38 -8.36
N SER A 82 -13.64 -3.23 -8.38
CA SER A 82 -13.42 -2.20 -9.40
C SER A 82 -12.08 -1.48 -9.18
N ASP A 83 -11.48 -0.96 -10.25
CA ASP A 83 -10.19 -0.25 -10.18
C ASP A 83 -10.16 0.84 -9.11
N LYS A 84 -11.26 1.62 -9.02
CA LYS A 84 -11.41 2.67 -8.00
C LYS A 84 -11.41 2.12 -6.59
N MET A 85 -12.09 0.99 -6.36
CA MET A 85 -12.15 0.35 -5.06
C MET A 85 -10.80 -0.30 -4.69
N VAL A 86 -10.14 -0.96 -5.63
CA VAL A 86 -8.80 -1.53 -5.45
C VAL A 86 -7.79 -0.43 -5.14
N LEU A 87 -7.82 0.68 -5.87
CA LEU A 87 -6.96 1.83 -5.59
C LEU A 87 -7.19 2.37 -4.18
N PHE A 88 -8.46 2.50 -3.76
CA PHE A 88 -8.80 2.95 -2.42
C PHE A 88 -8.35 1.96 -1.34
N LYS A 89 -8.44 0.65 -1.59
CA LYS A 89 -7.94 -0.44 -0.72
C LYS A 89 -6.45 -0.31 -0.46
N ASN A 90 -5.69 -0.08 -1.53
CA ASN A 90 -4.23 -0.02 -1.49
C ASN A 90 -3.72 1.13 -0.61
N ILE A 91 -4.47 2.23 -0.46
CA ILE A 91 -4.14 3.31 0.50
C ILE A 91 -4.03 2.77 1.93
N PHE A 92 -4.93 1.88 2.34
CA PHE A 92 -4.93 1.30 3.69
C PHE A 92 -3.87 0.21 3.84
N ILE A 93 -3.72 -0.66 2.83
CA ILE A 93 -2.68 -1.69 2.81
C ILE A 93 -1.30 -1.05 2.95
N ASN A 94 -1.00 -0.03 2.13
CA ASN A 94 0.28 0.67 2.16
C ASN A 94 0.51 1.39 3.50
N ARG A 95 -0.54 1.96 4.10
CA ARG A 95 -0.46 2.59 5.42
C ARG A 95 -0.15 1.58 6.52
N ASP A 96 -0.83 0.44 6.53
CA ASP A 96 -0.62 -0.59 7.55
C ASP A 96 0.72 -1.31 7.36
N TYR A 97 1.14 -1.54 6.11
CA TYR A 97 2.48 -2.01 5.78
C TYR A 97 3.55 -1.05 6.29
N LYS A 98 3.42 0.26 6.03
CA LYS A 98 4.34 1.27 6.56
C LYS A 98 4.42 1.25 8.09
N LYS A 99 3.29 1.14 8.79
CA LYS A 99 3.27 1.02 10.25
C LYS A 99 3.98 -0.26 10.72
N ALA A 100 3.78 -1.37 10.04
CA ALA A 100 4.44 -2.64 10.36
C ALA A 100 5.97 -2.53 10.18
N MET A 101 6.44 -1.92 9.10
CA MET A 101 7.86 -1.70 8.85
C MET A 101 8.50 -0.75 9.87
N ILE A 102 7.83 0.34 10.25
CA ILE A 102 8.28 1.23 11.34
C ILE A 102 8.35 0.48 12.67
N LYS A 103 7.37 -0.39 12.97
CA LYS A 103 7.39 -1.21 14.18
C LYS A 103 8.53 -2.22 14.17
N LYS A 104 8.82 -2.84 13.02
CA LYS A 104 9.84 -3.90 12.87
C LYS A 104 11.27 -3.36 12.80
N TYR A 105 11.48 -2.26 12.08
CA TYR A 105 12.81 -1.73 11.74
C TYR A 105 13.10 -0.34 12.33
N GLY A 106 12.19 0.17 13.17
CA GLY A 106 12.34 1.46 13.84
C GLY A 106 11.96 2.65 12.96
N ALA A 107 11.95 3.84 13.57
CA ALA A 107 11.54 5.08 12.93
C ALA A 107 12.49 5.54 11.82
N TYR A 108 13.77 5.13 11.87
CA TYR A 108 14.77 5.48 10.85
C TYR A 108 14.63 4.60 9.60
N TYR A 109 14.84 3.28 9.70
CA TYR A 109 14.81 2.39 8.52
C TYR A 109 13.39 2.03 8.05
N GLY A 110 12.42 1.93 8.96
CA GLY A 110 11.08 1.46 8.64
C GLY A 110 10.35 2.23 7.53
N PRO A 111 10.42 3.58 7.48
CA PRO A 111 9.85 4.35 6.37
C PRO A 111 10.49 4.01 5.01
N TYR A 112 11.81 3.84 4.93
CA TYR A 112 12.51 3.52 3.68
C TYR A 112 12.18 2.11 3.20
N VAL A 113 12.15 1.14 4.11
CA VAL A 113 11.72 -0.24 3.81
C VAL A 113 10.27 -0.25 3.30
N ALA A 114 9.39 0.56 3.90
CA ALA A 114 8.00 0.65 3.48
C ALA A 114 7.80 1.25 2.09
N THR A 115 8.71 2.11 1.63
CA THR A 115 8.63 2.78 0.32
C THR A 115 9.50 2.12 -0.74
N GLY A 116 10.27 1.09 -0.40
CA GLY A 116 11.25 0.48 -1.30
C GLY A 116 12.41 1.40 -1.65
N THR A 117 12.74 2.36 -0.78
CA THR A 117 13.83 3.29 -0.99
C THR A 117 15.12 2.70 -0.45
N ILE A 118 16.11 2.50 -1.32
CA ILE A 118 17.42 1.95 -0.96
C ILE A 118 18.21 3.02 -0.19
N ILE A 119 18.77 2.65 0.97
CA ILE A 119 19.66 3.50 1.76
C ILE A 119 20.80 2.65 2.34
N GLU A 120 21.99 3.24 2.46
CA GLU A 120 23.13 2.62 3.10
C GLU A 120 22.82 2.15 4.54
N GLY A 121 23.48 1.08 4.97
CA GLY A 121 23.33 0.49 6.30
C GLY A 121 22.15 -0.46 6.45
N MET A 122 21.24 -0.55 5.46
CA MET A 122 20.16 -1.53 5.46
C MET A 122 20.70 -2.95 5.61
N THR A 123 20.06 -3.75 6.47
CA THR A 123 20.38 -5.19 6.56
C THR A 123 19.82 -5.94 5.36
N LYS A 124 20.36 -7.11 5.06
CA LYS A 124 19.80 -8.01 4.03
C LYS A 124 18.30 -8.27 4.22
N SER A 125 17.85 -8.46 5.47
CA SER A 125 16.42 -8.65 5.75
C SER A 125 15.58 -7.43 5.43
N MET A 126 16.09 -6.21 5.61
CA MET A 126 15.37 -4.98 5.26
C MET A 126 15.28 -4.82 3.74
N PHE A 127 16.38 -5.10 3.04
CA PHE A 127 16.48 -5.03 1.59
C PHE A 127 15.51 -6.01 0.91
N CYS A 128 15.43 -7.25 1.40
CA CYS A 128 14.52 -8.29 0.89
C CYS A 128 13.02 -8.06 1.18
N GLU A 129 12.63 -7.03 1.94
CA GLU A 129 11.20 -6.73 2.14
C GLU A 129 10.58 -6.11 0.90
N PHE A 130 11.40 -5.48 0.04
CA PHE A 130 10.93 -4.81 -1.17
C PHE A 130 11.68 -5.21 -2.44
N MET A 131 12.85 -5.83 -2.31
CA MET A 131 13.57 -6.43 -3.44
C MET A 131 13.27 -7.92 -3.55
N ASN A 132 13.17 -8.42 -4.77
CA ASN A 132 13.11 -9.85 -5.05
C ASN A 132 14.41 -10.55 -4.62
N LYS A 133 14.44 -11.88 -4.69
CA LYS A 133 15.69 -12.61 -4.52
C LYS A 133 16.68 -12.24 -5.64
N PRO A 134 17.97 -12.01 -5.35
CA PRO A 134 18.97 -11.79 -6.41
C PRO A 134 19.11 -13.04 -7.28
N ASP A 135 19.50 -12.82 -8.53
CA ASP A 135 19.81 -13.90 -9.47
C ASP A 135 21.08 -14.63 -9.03
N ASP A 136 22.12 -13.87 -8.66
CA ASP A 136 23.39 -14.39 -8.17
C ASP A 136 23.87 -13.68 -6.90
N ILE A 137 24.61 -14.41 -6.06
CA ILE A 137 25.28 -13.88 -4.87
C ILE A 137 26.74 -14.31 -4.90
N ASN A 138 27.64 -13.35 -5.14
CA ASN A 138 29.07 -13.54 -5.05
C ASN A 138 29.52 -13.27 -3.61
N ARG A 139 29.94 -14.29 -2.87
CA ARG A 139 30.27 -14.20 -1.44
C ARG A 139 31.73 -14.51 -1.16
N THR A 140 32.40 -13.61 -0.45
CA THR A 140 33.79 -13.75 0.00
C THR A 140 33.88 -13.60 1.52
N VAL A 141 34.70 -14.44 2.16
CA VAL A 141 34.97 -14.38 3.60
C VAL A 141 36.47 -14.26 3.81
N GLY A 142 36.88 -13.25 4.57
CA GLY A 142 38.27 -13.04 4.97
C GLY A 142 38.38 -12.61 6.43
N SER A 143 39.60 -12.32 6.87
CA SER A 143 39.84 -11.79 8.23
C SER A 143 39.17 -10.43 8.47
N TRP A 144 38.85 -9.70 7.40
CA TRP A 144 38.11 -8.43 7.40
C TRP A 144 36.59 -8.58 7.45
N GLY A 145 36.06 -9.82 7.44
CA GLY A 145 34.63 -10.10 7.53
C GLY A 145 34.05 -10.72 6.27
N VAL A 146 32.74 -10.53 6.07
CA VAL A 146 31.97 -11.10 4.95
C VAL A 146 31.62 -10.00 3.95
N HIS A 147 32.05 -10.18 2.71
CA HIS A 147 31.65 -9.35 1.57
C HIS A 147 30.69 -10.13 0.67
N GLU A 148 29.59 -9.52 0.28
CA GLU A 148 28.62 -10.09 -0.66
C GLU A 148 28.27 -9.06 -1.75
N GLN A 149 28.32 -9.48 -3.01
CA GLN A 149 27.72 -8.75 -4.13
C GLN A 149 26.49 -9.52 -4.60
N TRP A 150 25.35 -8.83 -4.62
CA TRP A 150 24.07 -9.35 -5.08
C TRP A 150 23.80 -8.81 -6.48
N VAL A 151 23.52 -9.70 -7.43
CA VAL A 151 23.33 -9.37 -8.85
C VAL A 151 21.87 -9.56 -9.24
N TYR A 152 21.31 -8.58 -9.92
CA TYR A 152 19.97 -8.62 -10.51
C TYR A 152 20.06 -8.35 -12.01
N ASN A 153 19.95 -9.39 -12.83
CA ASN A 153 20.17 -9.37 -14.28
C ASN A 153 18.98 -8.78 -15.06
N THR A 154 17.78 -8.82 -14.49
CA THR A 154 16.56 -8.28 -15.13
C THR A 154 15.83 -7.40 -14.14
N THR A 155 16.12 -6.10 -14.15
CA THR A 155 15.39 -5.12 -13.35
C THR A 155 14.38 -4.33 -14.18
N ILE A 156 13.57 -3.51 -13.52
CA ILE A 156 12.57 -2.65 -14.18
C ILE A 156 13.25 -1.67 -15.16
N SER A 157 14.51 -1.30 -14.90
CA SER A 157 15.29 -0.42 -15.79
C SER A 157 15.79 -1.13 -17.05
N GLY A 158 15.67 -2.46 -17.12
CA GLY A 158 16.23 -3.28 -18.20
C GLY A 158 17.74 -3.43 -18.15
N LYS A 159 18.38 -3.07 -17.03
CA LYS A 159 19.83 -3.19 -16.81
C LYS A 159 20.12 -4.19 -15.69
N THR A 160 21.38 -4.62 -15.63
CA THR A 160 21.89 -5.36 -14.48
C THR A 160 22.22 -4.40 -13.34
N GLU A 161 21.67 -4.66 -12.16
CA GLU A 161 21.96 -3.89 -10.94
C GLU A 161 22.80 -4.74 -9.96
N TYR A 162 23.70 -4.08 -9.25
CA TYR A 162 24.58 -4.69 -8.27
C TYR A 162 24.43 -4.04 -6.91
N TYR A 163 24.36 -4.84 -5.85
CA TYR A 163 24.25 -4.37 -4.48
C TYR A 163 25.33 -5.00 -3.61
N TYR A 164 26.11 -4.16 -2.93
CA TYR A 164 27.28 -4.60 -2.15
C TYR A 164 26.96 -4.55 -0.66
N PHE A 165 27.26 -5.66 0.02
CA PHE A 165 27.04 -5.81 1.45
C PHE A 165 28.36 -6.14 2.16
N GLU A 166 28.62 -5.41 3.25
CA GLU A 166 29.69 -5.70 4.19
C GLU A 166 29.08 -6.15 5.51
N ASN A 167 29.46 -7.34 5.97
CA ASN A 167 28.97 -7.94 7.22
C ASN A 167 27.44 -7.88 7.35
N GLY A 168 26.74 -8.11 6.23
CA GLY A 168 25.28 -8.14 6.16
C GLY A 168 24.57 -6.78 6.09
N LYS A 169 25.31 -5.68 5.91
CA LYS A 169 24.77 -4.33 5.72
C LYS A 169 25.11 -3.80 4.34
N LEU A 170 24.14 -3.18 3.67
CA LEU A 170 24.32 -2.56 2.37
C LEU A 170 25.30 -1.39 2.51
N THR A 171 26.31 -1.33 1.66
CA THR A 171 27.34 -0.29 1.66
C THR A 171 27.34 0.53 0.37
N SER A 172 26.94 -0.04 -0.76
CA SER A 172 26.84 0.66 -2.05
C SER A 172 26.03 -0.15 -3.07
N TRP A 173 25.73 0.47 -4.22
CA TRP A 173 25.06 -0.18 -5.36
C TRP A 173 25.49 0.44 -6.70
N GLN A 174 25.16 -0.22 -7.81
CA GLN A 174 25.43 0.21 -9.19
C GLN A 174 24.23 -0.13 -10.10
N ASP A 175 23.81 0.82 -10.95
CA ASP A 175 22.64 0.78 -11.86
C ASP A 175 22.89 1.40 -13.27
#